data_AF-A0A354SBM3-F1
#
_entry.id   AF-A0A354SBM3-F1
#
_cell.length_a   1.000
_cell.length_b   1.000
_cell.length_c   1.000
_cell.angle_alpha   90.00
_cell.angle_beta   90.00
_cell.angle_gamma   90.00
#
_symmetry.space_group_name_H-M   'P 1'
#
loop_
_entity.id
_entity.type
_entity.pdbx_description
1 polymer ?
#
loop_
_entity_poly.entity_id
_entity_poly.type
_entity_poly.pdbx_seq_one_letter_code
_entity_poly.pdbx_strand_id
1 'polypeptide(L)' 'LLDESARDDSALALTVPSHGGAAALRTLLERLDAAQLEIDDLSIHTPDLDDVFFALTGRTDKKGATS' A
#
# COMPACT_ATOMS: atom_id res chain seq x y z
N LEU A 1 5.34 -10.39 -7.50
CA LEU A 1 5.30 -9.10 -6.72
C LEU A 1 4.30 -8.11 -7.31
N LEU A 2 4.04 -8.13 -8.62
CA LEU A 2 3.04 -7.27 -9.26
C LEU A 2 1.76 -8.02 -9.66
N ASP A 3 1.70 -9.33 -9.41
CA ASP A 3 0.61 -10.20 -9.88
C ASP A 3 -0.75 -9.84 -9.26
N GLU A 4 -0.73 -9.15 -8.11
CA GLU A 4 -1.91 -8.63 -7.42
C GLU A 4 -1.94 -7.08 -7.40
N SER A 5 -1.18 -6.43 -8.28
CA SER A 5 -1.15 -4.96 -8.33
C SER A 5 -2.40 -4.39 -9.01
N ALA A 6 -2.98 -3.36 -8.41
CA ALA A 6 -4.12 -2.63 -8.95
C ALA A 6 -3.64 -1.33 -9.60
N ARG A 7 -4.04 -1.12 -10.86
CA ARG A 7 -3.70 0.08 -11.64
C ARG A 7 -4.87 1.04 -11.66
N ASP A 8 -4.59 2.32 -11.43
CA ASP A 8 -5.49 3.42 -11.69
C ASP A 8 -4.82 4.34 -12.72
N ASP A 9 -5.15 4.15 -13.99
CA ASP A 9 -4.56 4.95 -15.07
C ASP A 9 -5.09 6.39 -15.08
N SER A 10 -6.20 6.69 -14.38
CA SER A 10 -6.74 8.06 -14.29
C SER A 10 -5.98 8.91 -13.27
N ALA A 11 -5.58 8.30 -12.15
CA ALA A 11 -4.73 8.91 -11.12
C ALA A 11 -3.22 8.69 -11.39
N LEU A 12 -2.88 7.91 -12.43
CA LEU A 12 -1.52 7.43 -12.70
C LEU A 12 -0.91 6.73 -11.47
N ALA A 13 -1.73 5.97 -10.75
CA ALA A 13 -1.35 5.31 -9.52
C ALA A 13 -1.27 3.78 -9.70
N LEU A 14 -0.29 3.16 -9.04
CA LEU A 14 -0.13 1.72 -8.96
C LEU A 14 -0.12 1.30 -7.50
N THR A 15 -1.12 0.52 -7.08
CA THR A 15 -1.15 -0.10 -5.76
C THR A 15 -0.53 -1.49 -5.83
N VAL A 16 0.54 -1.72 -5.06
CA VAL A 16 1.20 -3.02 -4.99
C VAL A 16 1.02 -3.58 -3.58
N PRO A 17 0.32 -4.71 -3.40
CA PRO A 17 0.21 -5.32 -2.09
C PRO A 17 1.58 -5.79 -1.62
N SER A 18 1.94 -5.37 -0.40
CA SER A 18 3.20 -5.73 0.25
C SER A 18 2.91 -6.56 1.50
N HIS A 19 3.70 -7.60 1.74
CA HIS A 19 3.61 -8.43 2.94
C HIS A 19 4.19 -7.72 4.19
N GLY A 20 4.41 -6.40 4.13
CA GLY A 20 4.71 -5.54 5.28
C GLY A 20 6.18 -5.48 5.72
N GLY A 21 7.12 -6.10 4.99
CA GLY A 21 8.53 -6.13 5.38
C GLY A 21 9.39 -5.05 4.72
N ALA A 22 10.38 -4.52 5.44
CA ALA A 22 11.37 -3.56 4.91
C ALA A 22 12.15 -4.10 3.69
N ALA A 23 12.36 -5.42 3.61
CA ALA A 23 12.97 -6.07 2.45
C ALA A 23 12.12 -5.91 1.18
N ALA A 24 10.79 -6.00 1.29
CA ALA A 24 9.89 -5.84 0.15
C ALA A 24 9.89 -4.39 -0.37
N LEU A 25 9.94 -3.40 0.54
CA LEU A 25 10.10 -2.00 0.16
C LEU A 25 11.42 -1.76 -0.57
N ARG A 26 12.53 -2.32 -0.06
CA ARG A 26 13.85 -2.20 -0.71
C ARG A 26 13.85 -2.75 -2.14
N THR A 27 13.27 -3.94 -2.34
CA THR A 27 13.14 -4.54 -3.69
C THR A 27 12.28 -3.71 -4.62
N LEU A 28 11.23 -3.03 -4.11
CA LEU A 28 10.41 -2.13 -4.93
C LEU A 28 11.22 -0.89 -5.36
N LEU A 29 11.96 -0.27 -4.44
CA LEU A 29 12.83 0.88 -4.75
C LEU A 29 13.92 0.51 -5.76
N GLU A 30 14.58 -0.65 -5.59
CA GLU A 30 15.57 -1.16 -6.55
C GLU A 30 14.99 -1.34 -7.96
N ARG A 31 13.70 -1.72 -8.08
CA ARG A 31 13.03 -1.86 -9.39
C ARG A 31 12.67 -0.53 -10.02
N LEU A 32 12.30 0.48 -9.22
CA LEU A 32 12.04 1.84 -9.71
C LEU A 32 13.33 2.47 -10.24
N ASP A 33 14.41 2.31 -9.49
CA ASP A 33 15.76 2.75 -9.89
C ASP A 33 16.22 2.05 -11.19
N ALA A 34 16.05 0.73 -11.28
CA ALA A 34 16.36 -0.02 -12.51
C ALA A 34 15.51 0.41 -13.72
N ALA A 35 14.32 0.97 -13.49
CA ALA A 35 13.45 1.53 -14.51
C ALA A 35 13.72 3.01 -14.81
N GLN A 36 14.73 3.62 -14.16
CA GLN A 36 15.09 5.04 -14.28
C GLN A 36 13.90 5.97 -13.94
N LEU A 37 13.10 5.55 -12.96
CA LEU A 37 11.99 6.33 -12.43
C LEU A 37 12.47 7.03 -11.15
N GLU A 38 12.64 8.35 -11.23
CA GLU A 38 12.92 9.21 -10.09
C GLU A 38 11.71 9.24 -9.14
N ILE A 39 11.99 9.18 -7.84
CA ILE A 39 10.97 9.23 -6.79
C ILE A 39 10.98 10.63 -6.20
N ASP A 40 9.93 11.40 -6.48
CA ASP A 40 9.80 12.76 -5.96
C ASP A 40 9.46 12.78 -4.45
N ASP A 41 8.64 11.82 -3.98
CA ASP A 41 8.21 11.73 -2.59
C ASP A 41 7.95 10.28 -2.15
N LEU A 42 8.18 10.00 -0.86
CA LEU A 42 7.89 8.72 -0.22
C LEU A 42 7.21 8.96 1.13
N SER A 43 5.95 8.51 1.24
CA SER A 43 5.19 8.52 2.50
C SER A 43 4.95 7.11 3.01
N ILE A 44 5.06 6.93 4.33
CA ILE A 44 4.79 5.66 5.01
C ILE A 44 3.57 5.86 5.90
N HIS A 45 2.48 5.16 5.60
CA HIS A 45 1.32 5.07 6.48
C HIS A 45 1.51 3.88 7.41
N THR A 46 1.83 4.15 8.67
CA THR A 46 1.65 3.16 9.72
C THR A 46 0.17 3.14 10.11
N PRO A 47 -0.49 1.96 10.13
CA PRO A 47 -1.87 1.85 10.57
C PRO A 47 -2.03 2.49 11.95
N ASP A 48 -3.14 3.18 12.17
CA ASP A 48 -3.42 3.83 13.44
C ASP A 48 -3.92 2.81 14.49
N LEU A 49 -4.27 3.30 15.69
CA LEU A 49 -4.77 2.45 16.77
C LEU A 49 -6.08 1.75 16.38
N ASP A 50 -6.93 2.40 15.59
CA ASP A 50 -8.22 1.86 15.19
C ASP A 50 -8.01 0.74 14.15
N ASP A 51 -7.11 0.93 13.19
CA ASP A 51 -6.72 -0.07 12.20
C ASP A 51 -6.15 -1.34 12.85
N VAL A 52 -5.26 -1.20 13.85
CA VAL A 52 -4.71 -2.37 14.56
C VAL A 52 -5.73 -2.99 15.51
N PHE A 53 -6.62 -2.19 16.11
CA PHE A 53 -7.72 -2.69 16.92
C PHE A 53 -8.66 -3.53 16.06
N PHE A 54 -9.07 -3.06 14.87
CA PHE A 54 -9.90 -3.83 13.95
C PHE A 54 -9.19 -5.07 13.37
N ALA A 55 -7.89 -4.95 13.05
CA ALA A 55 -7.10 -6.09 12.58
C ALA A 55 -6.94 -7.18 13.66
N LEU A 56 -6.83 -6.78 14.93
CA LEU A 56 -6.65 -7.70 16.07
C LEU A 56 -7.96 -8.23 16.65
N THR A 57 -9.07 -7.48 16.55
CA THR A 57 -10.38 -7.86 17.13
C THR A 57 -11.33 -8.55 16.15
N GLY A 58 -11.05 -8.54 14.85
CA GLY A 58 -11.73 -9.40 13.88
C GLY A 58 -13.09 -8.88 13.39
N ARG A 59 -13.11 -8.42 12.14
CA ARG A 59 -14.28 -8.34 11.21
C ARG A 59 -15.68 -8.25 11.84
N THR A 60 -16.03 -7.07 12.31
CA THR A 60 -17.40 -6.53 12.32
C THR A 60 -17.19 -5.01 12.12
N ASP A 61 -17.66 -4.29 11.10
CA ASP A 61 -18.73 -4.46 10.14
C ASP A 61 -18.53 -3.35 9.09
N LYS A 62 -18.30 -3.69 7.82
CA LYS A 62 -18.29 -2.68 6.75
C LYS A 62 -19.73 -2.47 6.28
N LYS A 63 -20.53 -1.74 7.06
CA LYS A 63 -21.78 -1.13 6.54
C LYS A 63 -22.15 0.18 7.24
N GLY A 64 -21.72 1.27 6.61
CA GLY A 64 -22.50 2.52 6.55
C GLY A 64 -21.94 3.69 7.34
N ALA A 65 -21.38 4.66 6.62
CA ALA A 65 -21.49 6.09 6.96
C ALA A 65 -21.16 6.92 5.72
N THR A 66 -22.05 6.83 4.73
CA THR A 66 -22.26 7.91 3.75
C THR A 66 -23.59 8.56 4.15
N SER A 67 -23.53 9.75 4.73
CA SER A 67 -24.53 10.83 4.65
C SER A 67 -24.04 12.02 5.47
#